data_AF-A0A4P9ZWK3-F1
#
_entry.id   AF-A0A4P9ZWK3-F1
#
_cell.length_a   1.000
_cell.length_b   1.000
_cell.length_c   1.000
_cell.angle_alpha   90.00
_cell.angle_beta   90.00
_cell.angle_gamma   90.00
#
_symmetry.space_group_name_H-M   'P 1'
#
loop_
_entity.id
_entity.type
_entity.pdbx_description
1 polymer ?
#
loop_
_entity_poly.entity_id
_entity_poly.type
_entity_poly.pdbx_seq_one_letter_code
_entity_poly.pdbx_strand_id
1 'polypeptide(L)'
;MALRLPQWDTVENNAIRTQLLGELANAYQRAIRIAAGRLTEGKLYGQQVVEEWGRNLQRHVTESQGQFFKPALDAFLHYFGWLLGSNLSHTVASSATGPVPAYLFSATS
;
A
#
# COMPACT_ATOMS: atom_id res chain seq x y z
N MET A 1 -8.51 13.32 4.34
CA MET A 1 -8.44 14.78 4.62
C MET A 1 -7.10 15.41 4.20
N ALA A 2 -5.95 14.75 4.36
CA ALA A 2 -4.63 15.26 3.90
C ALA A 2 -4.50 15.47 2.37
N LEU A 3 -5.34 14.79 1.58
CA LEU A 3 -5.30 14.79 0.12
C LEU A 3 -5.90 16.02 -0.56
N ARG A 4 -6.52 16.92 0.20
CA ARG A 4 -7.03 18.21 -0.30
C ARG A 4 -6.06 19.37 -0.09
N LEU A 5 -4.87 19.14 0.45
CA LEU A 5 -3.88 20.19 0.56
C LEU A 5 -3.37 20.60 -0.83
N PRO A 6 -3.27 21.90 -1.13
CA PRO A 6 -2.67 22.37 -2.38
C PRO A 6 -1.27 21.80 -2.53
N GLN A 7 -0.86 21.56 -3.77
CA GLN A 7 0.54 21.36 -4.09
C GLN A 7 1.08 22.73 -4.46
N TRP A 8 2.01 23.26 -3.66
CA TRP A 8 2.66 24.54 -3.95
C TRP A 8 3.98 24.28 -4.67
N ASP A 9 4.42 25.19 -5.54
CA ASP A 9 5.72 25.07 -6.20
C ASP A 9 6.89 25.20 -5.22
N THR A 10 6.66 25.78 -4.03
CA THR A 10 7.64 25.94 -2.96
C THR A 10 7.69 24.71 -2.06
N VAL A 11 8.87 24.11 -1.95
CA VAL A 11 9.11 22.90 -1.13
C VAL A 11 8.76 23.11 0.34
N GLU A 12 9.02 24.30 0.89
CA GLU A 12 8.72 24.65 2.28
C GLU A 12 7.22 24.65 2.58
N ASN A 13 6.39 25.10 1.64
CA ASN A 13 4.93 25.08 1.77
C ASN A 13 4.37 23.64 1.73
N ASN A 14 5.09 22.71 1.11
CA ASN A 14 4.73 21.29 1.10
C ASN A 14 5.25 20.52 2.32
N ALA A 15 6.10 21.11 3.17
CA ALA A 15 6.69 20.41 4.33
C ALA A 15 5.63 19.90 5.30
N ILE A 16 4.60 20.71 5.59
CA ILE A 16 3.47 20.34 6.46
C ILE A 16 2.68 19.18 5.83
N ARG A 17 2.44 19.23 4.51
CA ARG A 17 1.75 18.15 3.78
C ARG A 17 2.53 16.85 3.85
N THR A 18 3.84 16.92 3.62
CA THR A 18 4.77 15.77 3.71
C THR A 18 4.79 15.17 5.11
N GLN A 19 4.93 16.00 6.15
CA GLN A 19 4.92 15.55 7.54
C GLN A 19 3.60 14.85 7.88
N LEU A 20 2.46 15.47 7.53
CA LEU A 20 1.15 14.95 7.84
C LEU A 20 0.86 13.62 7.11
N LEU A 21 1.28 13.49 5.85
CA LEU A 21 1.19 12.23 5.11
C LEU A 21 2.08 11.14 5.71
N GLY A 22 3.29 11.49 6.18
CA GLY A 22 4.18 10.58 6.87
C GLY A 22 3.62 10.08 8.20
N GLU A 23 3.08 10.98 9.03
CA GLU A 23 2.42 10.61 10.29
C GLU A 23 1.19 9.73 10.06
N LEU A 24 0.39 10.03 9.04
CA LEU A 24 -0.76 9.22 8.67
C LEU A 24 -0.34 7.81 8.22
N ALA A 25 0.69 7.69 7.37
CA ALA A 25 1.21 6.40 6.95
C ALA A 25 1.72 5.56 8.14
N ASN A 26 2.43 6.19 9.08
CA ASN A 26 2.87 5.54 10.32
C ASN A 26 1.71 5.08 11.20
N ALA A 27 0.62 5.85 11.27
CA ALA A 27 -0.59 5.45 11.98
C ALA A 27 -1.25 4.21 11.32
N TYR A 28 -1.34 4.17 9.99
CA TYR A 28 -1.84 3.01 9.25
C TYR A 28 -1.00 1.75 9.53
N GLN A 29 0.32 1.86 9.48
CA GLN A 29 1.22 0.72 9.74
C GLN A 29 1.04 0.18 11.16
N ARG A 30 0.87 1.06 12.16
CA ARG A 30 0.56 0.64 13.54
C ARG A 30 -0.79 -0.06 13.64
N ALA A 31 -1.83 0.49 13.01
CA ALA A 31 -3.16 -0.11 13.01
C ALA A 31 -3.16 -1.52 12.38
N ILE A 32 -2.43 -1.70 11.28
CA ILE A 32 -2.26 -3.01 10.61
C ILE A 32 -1.60 -4.02 11.53
N ARG A 33 -0.51 -3.64 12.22
CA ARG A 33 0.17 -4.54 13.17
C ARG A 33 -0.73 -4.93 14.35
N ILE A 34 -1.50 -3.98 14.89
CA ILE A 34 -2.45 -4.26 15.98
C ILE A 34 -3.55 -5.20 15.50
N ALA A 35 -4.10 -4.98 14.32
CA ALA A 35 -5.11 -5.85 13.74
C ALA A 35 -4.56 -7.26 13.46
N ALA A 36 -3.32 -7.37 12.98
CA ALA A 36 -2.64 -8.65 12.79
C ALA A 36 -2.42 -9.40 14.12
N GLY A 37 -2.02 -8.71 15.19
CA GLY A 37 -1.93 -9.30 16.52
C GLY A 37 -3.27 -9.87 17.00
N ARG A 38 -4.36 -9.11 16.83
CA ARG A 38 -5.70 -9.57 17.18
C ARG A 38 -6.17 -10.74 16.32
N LEU A 39 -5.78 -10.80 15.05
CA LEU A 39 -6.04 -11.94 14.18
C LEU A 39 -5.36 -13.21 14.72
N THR A 40 -4.10 -13.11 15.19
CA THR A 40 -3.39 -14.24 15.80
C THR A 40 -3.99 -14.67 17.15
N GLU A 41 -4.67 -13.78 17.85
CA GLU A 41 -5.44 -14.07 19.07
C GLU A 41 -6.82 -14.73 18.77
N GLY A 42 -7.12 -15.02 17.50
CA GLY A 42 -8.36 -15.68 17.08
C GLY A 42 -9.50 -14.73 16.69
N LYS A 43 -9.23 -13.42 16.56
CA LYS A 43 -10.25 -12.48 16.10
C LYS A 43 -10.48 -12.62 14.59
N LEU A 44 -11.73 -12.89 14.21
CA LEU A 44 -12.12 -13.00 12.80
C LEU A 44 -12.51 -11.63 12.24
N TYR A 45 -11.98 -11.31 11.06
CA TYR A 45 -12.38 -10.15 10.28
C TYR A 45 -13.15 -10.63 9.04
N GLY A 46 -14.29 -9.99 8.75
CA GLY A 46 -15.05 -10.29 7.55
C GLY A 46 -14.26 -9.92 6.29
N GLN A 47 -14.28 -10.80 5.29
CA GLN A 47 -13.57 -10.60 4.02
C GLN A 47 -13.85 -9.24 3.37
N GLN A 48 -15.12 -8.82 3.32
CA GLN A 48 -15.52 -7.53 2.76
C GLN A 48 -14.82 -6.33 3.42
N VAL A 49 -14.64 -6.37 4.75
CA VAL A 49 -13.99 -5.30 5.51
C VAL A 49 -12.50 -5.26 5.19
N VAL A 50 -11.85 -6.42 5.11
CA VAL A 50 -10.44 -6.54 4.75
C VAL A 50 -10.22 -6.05 3.32
N GLU A 51 -11.08 -6.43 2.37
CA GLU A 51 -11.01 -5.96 1.00
C GLU A 51 -11.18 -4.45 0.86
N GLU A 52 -12.16 -3.86 1.55
CA GLU A 52 -12.37 -2.42 1.52
C GLU A 52 -11.17 -1.67 2.11
N TRP A 53 -10.59 -2.20 3.18
CA TRP A 53 -9.41 -1.63 3.80
C TRP A 53 -8.20 -1.67 2.84
N GLY A 54 -7.99 -2.80 2.17
CA GLY A 54 -6.96 -2.95 1.14
C GLY A 54 -7.15 -1.99 -0.04
N ARG A 55 -8.37 -1.86 -0.56
CA ARG A 55 -8.70 -0.90 -1.64
C ARG A 55 -8.42 0.55 -1.24
N ASN A 56 -8.81 0.96 -0.03
CA ASN A 56 -8.52 2.31 0.47
C ASN A 56 -7.02 2.56 0.64
N LEU A 57 -6.28 1.57 1.14
CA LEU A 57 -4.84 1.70 1.32
C LEU A 57 -4.10 1.78 -0.01
N GLN A 58 -4.50 0.98 -1.00
CA GLN A 58 -3.96 1.04 -2.36
C GLN A 58 -4.26 2.39 -3.02
N ARG A 59 -5.47 2.94 -2.82
CA ARG A 59 -5.81 4.29 -3.28
C ARG A 59 -4.85 5.33 -2.68
N HIS A 60 -4.56 5.27 -1.38
CA HIS A 60 -3.61 6.17 -0.75
C HIS A 60 -2.17 6.03 -1.27
N VAL A 61 -1.75 4.81 -1.61
CA VAL A 61 -0.45 4.58 -2.28
C VAL A 61 -0.42 5.28 -3.65
N THR A 62 -1.41 5.05 -4.50
CA THR A 62 -1.50 5.69 -5.83
C THR A 62 -1.53 7.21 -5.73
N GLU A 63 -2.37 7.73 -4.84
CA GLU A 63 -2.57 9.17 -4.61
C GLU A 63 -1.34 9.89 -4.02
N SER A 64 -0.48 9.17 -3.31
CA SER A 64 0.78 9.68 -2.75
C SER A 64 2.01 9.31 -3.58
N GLN A 65 1.83 8.79 -4.80
CA GLN A 65 2.90 8.28 -5.66
C GLN A 65 3.81 7.24 -4.97
N GLY A 66 3.24 6.50 -4.01
CA GLY A 66 3.93 5.46 -3.25
C GLY A 66 4.93 5.94 -2.19
N GLN A 67 5.09 7.25 -2.00
CA GLN A 67 6.19 7.81 -1.21
C GLN A 67 6.07 7.52 0.31
N PHE A 68 4.83 7.48 0.84
CA PHE A 68 4.59 7.32 2.28
C PHE A 68 3.88 6.02 2.64
N PHE A 69 2.88 5.60 1.85
CA PHE A 69 1.97 4.52 2.23
C PHE A 69 2.42 3.13 1.78
N LYS A 70 3.48 3.03 0.95
CA LYS A 70 3.97 1.74 0.45
C LYS A 70 4.35 0.75 1.57
N PRO A 71 5.09 1.14 2.63
CA PRO A 71 5.39 0.24 3.74
C PRO A 71 4.15 -0.26 4.48
N ALA A 72 3.10 0.58 4.59
CA ALA A 72 1.84 0.16 5.18
C ALA A 72 1.11 -0.85 4.28
N LEU A 73 1.14 -0.66 2.96
CA LEU A 73 0.55 -1.61 2.00
C LEU A 73 1.27 -2.95 1.98
N ASP A 74 2.59 -2.95 2.00
CA ASP A 74 3.38 -4.18 2.04
C ASP A 74 3.08 -4.96 3.34
N ALA A 75 2.97 -4.27 4.49
CA ALA A 75 2.57 -4.88 5.76
C ALA A 75 1.13 -5.43 5.72
N PHE A 76 0.20 -4.69 5.11
CA PHE A 76 -1.19 -5.14 4.98
C PHE A 76 -1.29 -6.42 4.16
N LEU A 77 -0.63 -6.48 2.99
CA LEU A 77 -0.62 -7.66 2.13
C LEU A 77 0.05 -8.85 2.81
N HIS A 78 1.10 -8.63 3.59
CA HIS A 78 1.76 -9.69 4.34
C HIS A 78 0.81 -10.39 5.33
N TYR A 79 0.00 -9.63 6.09
CA TYR A 79 -0.87 -10.20 7.13
C TYR A 79 -2.26 -10.60 6.64
N PHE A 80 -2.82 -9.87 5.68
CA PHE A 80 -4.21 -10.00 5.26
C PHE A 80 -4.35 -10.43 3.80
N GLY A 81 -3.27 -10.47 3.02
CA GLY A 81 -3.30 -10.78 1.60
C GLY A 81 -3.86 -12.17 1.28
N TRP A 82 -3.67 -13.14 2.17
CA TRP A 82 -4.26 -14.47 2.05
C TRP A 82 -5.80 -14.47 2.08
N LEU A 83 -6.41 -13.45 2.68
CA LEU A 83 -7.86 -13.31 2.86
C LEU A 83 -8.52 -12.61 1.66
N LEU A 84 -7.74 -11.95 0.81
CA LEU A 84 -8.21 -11.18 -0.35
C LEU A 84 -8.39 -12.03 -1.62
N GLY A 85 -7.96 -13.29 -1.59
CA GLY A 85 -7.88 -14.13 -2.79
C GLY A 85 -6.90 -13.59 -3.85
N SER A 86 -6.69 -14.36 -4.92
CA SER A 86 -5.75 -14.03 -6.01
C SER A 86 -6.04 -12.73 -6.77
N ASN A 87 -7.23 -12.13 -6.62
CA ASN A 87 -7.64 -10.96 -7.40
C ASN A 87 -6.87 -9.66 -7.05
N LEU A 88 -6.42 -9.46 -5.81
CA LEU A 88 -5.62 -8.27 -5.45
C LEU A 88 -4.11 -8.49 -5.60
N SER A 89 -3.63 -9.72 -5.43
CA SER A 89 -2.20 -10.08 -5.53
C SER A 89 -1.61 -9.79 -6.93
N HIS A 90 -2.40 -9.97 -7.98
CA HIS A 90 -1.98 -9.69 -9.36
C HIS A 90 -1.90 -8.20 -9.69
N THR A 91 -2.73 -7.36 -9.05
CA THR A 91 -2.76 -5.90 -9.31
C THR A 91 -1.59 -5.18 -8.63
N VAL A 92 -1.13 -5.64 -7.46
CA VAL A 92 0.02 -5.07 -6.75
C VAL A 92 1.37 -5.59 -7.27
N ALA A 93 1.44 -6.83 -7.76
CA ALA A 93 2.65 -7.34 -8.42
C ALA A 93 2.93 -6.62 -9.75
N SER A 94 1.89 -6.24 -10.48
CA SER A 94 2.02 -5.54 -11.78
C SER A 94 2.51 -4.09 -11.68
N SER A 95 2.65 -3.53 -10.46
CA SER A 95 3.17 -2.18 -10.24
C SER A 95 4.60 -2.15 -9.69
N ALA A 96 5.26 -3.30 -9.50
CA ALA A 96 6.64 -3.40 -9.01
C ALA A 96 7.66 -3.90 -10.05
N THR A 97 7.22 -4.26 -11.25
CA THR A 97 8.12 -4.73 -12.31
C THR A 97 7.64 -4.16 -13.64
N GLY A 98 8.38 -3.19 -14.17
CA GLY A 98 8.33 -2.93 -15.60
C GLY A 98 8.59 -4.25 -16.34
N PRO A 99 7.88 -4.54 -17.43
CA PRO A 99 8.09 -5.77 -18.19
C PRO A 99 9.54 -5.78 -18.70
N VAL A 100 10.34 -6.71 -18.22
CA VAL A 100 11.57 -7.10 -18.92
C VAL A 100 11.10 -7.70 -20.26
N PRO A 101 11.45 -7.11 -21.41
CA PRO A 101 11.02 -7.63 -22.70
C PRO A 101 11.57 -9.06 -22.88
N ALA A 102 10.68 -9.98 -23.22
CA ALA A 102 10.94 -11.41 -23.41
C ALA A 102 11.80 -11.75 -24.65
N TYR A 103 12.67 -10.83 -25.09
CA TYR A 103 13.52 -10.97 -26.27
C TYR A 103 15.01 -10.91 -25.91
N LEU A 104 15.45 -11.63 -24.87
CA LEU A 104 16.90 -11.76 -24.57
C LEU A 104 17.36 -13.19 -24.23
N PHE A 105 16.58 -14.21 -24.59
CA PHE A 105 17.05 -15.61 -24.56
C PHE A 105 16.93 -16.24 -25.94
N SER A 106 17.80 -15.80 -26.86
CA SER A 106 18.16 -16.54 -28.07
C SER A 106 19.63 -16.25 -28.40
N ALA A 107 20.53 -17.14 -27.97
CA ALA A 107 21.93 -17.33 -28.37
C ALA A 107 22.65 -18.01 -27.19
N THR A 108 23.29 -19.17 -27.27
CA THR A 108 23.81 -19.99 -28.37
C THR A 108 24.05 -21.42 -27.85
N SER A 109 23.91 -22.42 -28.71
CA SER A 109 24.63 -23.71 -28.59
C SER A 109 26.10 -23.54 -28.95
#